data_AF-A0AAD7WZ59-F1
#
_entry.id   AF-A0AAD7WZ59-F1
#
_cell.length_a   1.000
_cell.length_b   1.000
_cell.length_c   1.000
_cell.angle_alpha   90.00
_cell.angle_beta   90.00
_cell.angle_gamma   90.00
#
_symmetry.space_group_name_H-M   'P 1'
#
loop_
_entity.id
_entity.type
_entity.pdbx_description
1 polymer ?
#
loop_
_entity_poly.entity_id
_entity_poly.type
_entity_poly.pdbx_seq_one_letter_code
_entity_poly.pdbx_strand_id
1 'polypeptide(L)'
;MVAHSNVEGNAAAIHTGPRIELSGAETLPHQCRQRQHVAPSPESQTHFRPFRNHKDFRTITMTTSMLETGGFYWGPMTVDEAHSILKEEPLGTFLIRDSQQRDIFFTLSYKAPSGPTSIRINFQNSRFSLVGSKESFDSLFKLLEHYIASPKKSLVRPYRKVKLQSLQELCRKRIIETCGPEKIDSIPVNAVVKDFLNSFPYRI
;
A
#
# COMPACT_ATOMS: atom_id res chain seq x y z
N MET A 1 20.68 37.01 44.28
CA MET A 1 21.31 36.86 45.61
C MET A 1 20.23 37.04 46.66
N VAL A 2 20.19 36.15 47.67
CA VAL A 2 19.42 36.19 48.94
C VAL A 2 17.88 36.05 48.77
N ALA A 3 17.15 34.99 49.14
CA ALA A 3 17.16 33.96 50.21
C ALA A 3 16.76 34.46 51.62
N HIS A 4 15.51 34.21 52.03
CA HIS A 4 15.04 33.98 53.41
C HIS A 4 13.77 33.12 53.29
N SER A 5 13.66 31.84 53.67
CA SER A 5 13.98 31.08 54.90
C SER A 5 13.00 31.29 56.06
N ASN A 6 12.17 30.28 56.33
CA ASN A 6 11.95 29.62 57.64
C ASN A 6 10.99 28.41 57.40
N VAL A 7 11.34 27.12 57.62
CA VAL A 7 11.74 26.36 58.85
C VAL A 7 10.52 26.21 59.78
N GLU A 8 10.02 25.01 60.12
CA GLU A 8 10.47 23.98 61.09
C GLU A 8 9.76 22.62 60.77
N GLY A 9 10.14 21.39 61.14
CA GLY A 9 11.13 20.78 62.05
C GLY A 9 10.65 19.33 62.37
N ASN A 10 11.28 18.29 61.80
CA ASN A 10 12.06 17.18 62.40
C ASN A 10 11.49 16.48 63.67
N ALA A 11 11.15 15.17 63.60
CA ALA A 11 11.84 13.98 64.16
C ALA A 11 11.72 13.79 65.70
N ALA A 12 11.75 12.63 66.38
CA ALA A 12 12.20 11.25 66.15
C ALA A 12 11.55 10.33 67.23
N ALA A 13 11.19 9.06 66.94
CA ALA A 13 11.87 7.82 67.37
C ALA A 13 11.41 7.17 68.72
N ILE A 14 11.26 5.83 68.75
CA ILE A 14 12.11 4.84 69.47
C ILE A 14 11.42 3.44 69.59
N HIS A 15 12.28 2.42 69.44
CA HIS A 15 12.18 0.95 69.54
C HIS A 15 11.48 0.33 70.78
N THR A 16 11.04 -0.94 70.64
CA THR A 16 11.48 -2.12 71.45
C THR A 16 10.82 -3.44 70.97
N GLY A 17 11.59 -4.55 70.83
CA GLY A 17 11.11 -5.96 70.71
C GLY A 17 11.28 -6.71 72.05
N PRO A 18 11.33 -8.08 72.18
CA PRO A 18 11.37 -9.18 71.18
C PRO A 18 10.59 -10.52 71.53
N ARG A 19 10.81 -11.61 70.74
CA ARG A 19 10.83 -13.10 71.05
C ARG A 19 9.81 -14.00 70.27
N ILE A 20 10.15 -14.70 69.15
CA ILE A 20 10.73 -16.08 68.88
C ILE A 20 9.83 -17.27 69.35
N GLU A 21 9.30 -18.19 68.51
CA GLU A 21 9.84 -19.45 67.90
C GLU A 21 8.96 -19.93 66.69
N LEU A 22 9.46 -20.25 65.48
CA LEU A 22 10.13 -21.47 64.90
C LEU A 22 9.21 -22.61 64.36
N SER A 23 9.26 -22.82 63.03
CA SER A 23 9.46 -24.10 62.30
C SER A 23 8.50 -24.37 61.12
N GLY A 24 9.08 -24.80 59.97
CA GLY A 24 8.34 -25.37 58.83
C GLY A 24 8.92 -24.98 57.47
N ALA A 25 9.96 -25.69 57.03
CA ALA A 25 10.55 -25.57 55.69
C ALA A 25 9.80 -26.46 54.68
N GLU A 26 9.35 -25.92 53.55
CA GLU A 26 9.08 -26.71 52.34
C GLU A 26 9.46 -25.94 51.06
N THR A 27 10.28 -26.60 50.26
CA THR A 27 10.89 -26.19 49.00
C THR A 27 9.90 -26.28 47.84
N LEU A 28 9.75 -25.24 47.01
CA LEU A 28 9.10 -25.34 45.70
C LEU A 28 9.88 -24.59 44.61
N PRO A 29 9.89 -25.11 43.36
CA PRO A 29 10.97 -24.87 42.41
C PRO A 29 10.77 -23.62 41.54
N HIS A 30 11.90 -23.09 41.06
CA HIS A 30 11.98 -22.04 40.04
C HIS A 30 11.12 -22.36 38.81
N GLN A 31 9.99 -21.68 38.67
CA GLN A 31 9.20 -21.71 37.46
C GLN A 31 9.79 -20.73 36.44
N CYS A 32 10.37 -21.28 35.38
CA CYS A 32 10.80 -20.56 34.20
C CYS A 32 9.62 -19.73 33.67
N ARG A 33 9.79 -18.41 33.56
CA ARG A 33 8.83 -17.47 32.98
C ARG A 33 8.58 -17.89 31.52
N GLN A 34 7.55 -18.68 31.28
CA GLN A 34 7.08 -18.98 29.93
C GLN A 34 6.70 -17.64 29.29
N ARG A 35 7.43 -17.26 28.23
CA ARG A 35 7.01 -16.18 27.33
C ARG A 35 5.65 -16.60 26.77
N GLN A 36 4.58 -15.98 27.26
CA GLN A 36 3.26 -16.11 26.67
C GLN A 36 3.36 -15.55 25.24
N HIS A 37 3.36 -16.45 24.26
CA HIS A 37 3.15 -16.10 22.87
C HIS A 37 1.70 -15.63 22.74
N VAL A 38 1.51 -14.31 22.69
CA VAL A 38 0.21 -13.72 22.34
C VAL A 38 -0.10 -14.16 20.90
N ALA A 39 -1.18 -14.91 20.73
CA ALA A 39 -1.66 -15.29 19.40
C ALA A 39 -2.10 -14.02 18.65
N PRO A 40 -1.73 -13.84 17.36
CA PRO A 40 -2.14 -12.68 16.60
C PRO A 40 -3.66 -12.67 16.41
N SER A 41 -4.28 -11.52 16.70
CA SER A 41 -5.69 -11.26 16.45
C SER A 41 -6.07 -11.54 14.99
N PRO A 42 -7.27 -12.08 14.70
CA PRO A 42 -7.70 -12.42 13.34
C PRO A 42 -7.77 -11.23 12.38
N GLU A 43 -7.76 -10.00 12.89
CA GLU A 43 -7.77 -8.76 12.09
C GLU A 43 -6.41 -8.41 11.46
N SER A 44 -5.33 -9.13 11.81
CA SER A 44 -3.96 -8.81 11.36
C SER A 44 -3.37 -9.81 10.36
N GLN A 45 -4.15 -10.81 9.91
CA GLN A 45 -3.67 -11.81 8.97
C GLN A 45 -3.81 -11.30 7.53
N THR A 46 -2.72 -10.76 7.00
CA THR A 46 -2.60 -10.49 5.57
C THR A 46 -2.67 -11.79 4.76
N HIS A 47 -3.39 -11.77 3.63
CA HIS A 47 -3.43 -12.89 2.68
C HIS A 47 -2.21 -12.91 1.74
N PHE A 48 -1.24 -12.02 1.96
CA PHE A 48 0.03 -11.95 1.24
C PHE A 48 1.12 -12.69 2.00
N ARG A 49 1.84 -13.56 1.30
CA ARG A 49 3.12 -14.08 1.78
C ARG A 49 4.18 -12.98 1.92
N PRO A 50 5.18 -13.15 2.81
CA PRO A 50 6.34 -12.27 2.86
C PRO A 50 7.06 -12.16 1.51
N PHE A 51 7.60 -10.97 1.23
CA PHE A 51 8.40 -10.74 0.03
C PHE A 51 9.68 -11.59 0.07
N ARG A 52 10.02 -12.21 -1.06
CA ARG A 52 11.21 -13.07 -1.18
C ARG A 52 12.50 -12.26 -1.29
N ASN A 53 12.42 -11.00 -1.75
CA ASN A 53 13.57 -10.13 -1.92
C ASN A 53 13.15 -8.65 -1.80
N HIS A 54 14.13 -7.80 -1.55
CA HIS A 54 13.91 -6.36 -1.34
C HIS A 54 13.47 -5.63 -2.62
N LYS A 55 13.84 -6.15 -3.80
CA LYS A 55 13.45 -5.57 -5.09
C LYS A 55 11.95 -5.66 -5.29
N ASP A 56 11.37 -6.83 -5.06
CA ASP A 56 9.93 -7.10 -5.17
C ASP A 56 9.13 -6.22 -4.21
N PHE A 57 9.59 -6.08 -2.97
CA PHE A 57 8.99 -5.16 -2.00
C PHE A 57 8.98 -3.72 -2.53
N ARG A 58 10.14 -3.20 -2.98
CA ARG A 58 10.24 -1.85 -3.55
C ARG A 58 9.32 -1.67 -4.76
N THR A 59 9.29 -2.64 -5.67
CA THR A 59 8.44 -2.59 -6.88
C THR A 59 6.96 -2.49 -6.51
N ILE A 60 6.47 -3.31 -5.57
CA ILE A 60 5.07 -3.25 -5.14
C ILE A 60 4.77 -1.95 -4.39
N THR A 61 5.63 -1.49 -3.49
CA THR A 61 5.44 -0.23 -2.76
C THR A 61 5.39 0.97 -3.70
N MET A 62 6.33 1.07 -4.65
CA MET A 62 6.35 2.14 -5.66
C MET A 62 5.13 2.07 -6.58
N THR A 63 4.75 0.86 -7.01
CA THR A 63 3.54 0.66 -7.83
C THR A 63 2.30 1.14 -7.10
N THR A 64 2.17 0.83 -5.81
CA THR A 64 1.05 1.27 -4.97
C THR A 64 1.01 2.80 -4.85
N SER A 65 2.16 3.44 -4.59
CA SER A 65 2.25 4.91 -4.52
C SER A 65 1.84 5.60 -5.83
N MET A 66 2.26 5.05 -6.97
CA MET A 66 1.88 5.56 -8.28
C MET A 66 0.40 5.29 -8.59
N LEU A 67 -0.16 4.17 -8.13
CA LEU A 67 -1.56 3.82 -8.31
C LEU A 67 -2.48 4.82 -7.59
N GLU A 68 -2.13 5.20 -6.37
CA GLU A 68 -2.81 6.28 -5.63
C GLU A 68 -2.73 7.61 -6.39
N THR A 69 -1.55 7.94 -6.93
CA THR A 69 -1.35 9.16 -7.73
C THR A 69 -2.13 9.15 -9.05
N GLY A 70 -2.41 7.98 -9.63
CA GLY A 70 -3.17 7.84 -10.88
C GLY A 70 -4.68 8.08 -10.70
N GLY A 71 -5.18 7.94 -9.47
CA GLY A 71 -6.57 8.22 -9.10
C GLY A 71 -7.59 7.15 -9.52
N PHE A 72 -7.17 6.09 -10.21
CA PHE A 72 -8.02 4.96 -10.66
C PHE A 72 -7.78 3.66 -9.90
N TYR A 73 -7.03 3.74 -8.81
CA TYR A 73 -6.91 2.67 -7.84
C TYR A 73 -7.95 2.83 -6.74
N TRP A 74 -8.78 1.81 -6.56
CA TRP A 74 -9.91 1.80 -5.64
C TRP A 74 -9.63 1.07 -4.32
N GLY A 75 -8.41 0.57 -4.12
CA GLY A 75 -8.03 -0.13 -2.90
C GLY A 75 -8.90 -1.37 -2.65
N PRO A 76 -9.30 -1.63 -1.40
CA PRO A 76 -10.19 -2.73 -1.05
C PRO A 76 -11.58 -2.51 -1.65
N MET A 77 -11.83 -3.13 -2.79
CA MET A 77 -13.12 -3.11 -3.49
C MET A 77 -13.47 -4.52 -3.94
N THR A 78 -14.73 -4.91 -3.73
CA THR A 78 -15.25 -6.21 -4.13
C THR A 78 -15.39 -6.32 -5.66
N VAL A 79 -15.53 -7.55 -6.15
CA VAL A 79 -15.82 -7.79 -7.58
C VAL A 79 -17.16 -7.15 -7.95
N ASP A 80 -18.17 -7.33 -7.10
CA ASP A 80 -19.54 -6.89 -7.37
C ASP A 80 -19.65 -5.37 -7.43
N GLU A 81 -19.04 -4.63 -6.49
CA GLU A 81 -18.99 -3.16 -6.53
C GLU A 81 -18.33 -2.65 -7.81
N ALA A 82 -17.18 -3.24 -8.18
CA ALA A 82 -16.48 -2.88 -9.40
C ALA A 82 -17.34 -3.14 -10.64
N HIS A 83 -18.05 -4.27 -10.67
CA HIS A 83 -18.92 -4.64 -11.79
C HIS A 83 -20.15 -3.74 -11.88
N SER A 84 -20.78 -3.42 -10.74
CA SER A 84 -21.90 -2.48 -10.69
C SER A 84 -21.53 -1.10 -11.23
N ILE A 85 -20.38 -0.56 -10.82
CA ILE A 85 -19.86 0.72 -11.34
C ILE A 85 -19.64 0.62 -12.85
N LEU A 86 -18.90 -0.39 -13.30
CA LEU A 86 -18.51 -0.51 -14.70
C LEU A 86 -19.66 -0.87 -15.63
N LYS A 87 -20.79 -1.38 -15.11
CA LYS A 87 -21.94 -1.77 -15.91
C LYS A 87 -22.47 -0.60 -16.74
N GLU A 88 -22.54 0.58 -16.14
CA GLU A 88 -23.06 1.81 -16.75
C GLU A 88 -21.97 2.64 -17.44
N GLU A 89 -20.71 2.21 -17.36
CA GLU A 89 -19.60 2.89 -18.01
C GLU A 89 -19.40 2.42 -19.46
N PRO A 90 -18.88 3.29 -20.35
CA PRO A 90 -18.60 2.89 -21.72
C PRO A 90 -17.54 1.79 -21.85
N LEU A 91 -17.53 1.11 -23.00
CA LEU A 91 -16.58 0.04 -23.31
C LEU A 91 -15.12 0.47 -23.11
N GLY A 92 -14.32 -0.45 -22.54
CA GLY A 92 -12.91 -0.24 -22.25
C GLY A 92 -12.63 0.64 -21.03
N THR A 93 -13.66 1.12 -20.32
CA THR A 93 -13.46 1.77 -19.01
C THR A 93 -12.92 0.76 -18.01
N PHE A 94 -11.91 1.13 -17.23
CA PHE A 94 -11.25 0.22 -16.30
C PHE A 94 -10.87 0.85 -14.97
N LEU A 95 -10.68 0.03 -13.94
CA LEU A 95 -10.13 0.42 -12.65
C LEU A 95 -9.21 -0.67 -12.09
N ILE A 96 -8.31 -0.28 -11.19
CA ILE A 96 -7.50 -1.23 -10.41
C ILE A 96 -8.05 -1.28 -8.99
N ARG A 97 -8.11 -2.48 -8.43
CA ARG A 97 -8.51 -2.72 -7.04
C ARG A 97 -7.66 -3.82 -6.44
N ASP A 98 -7.72 -3.96 -5.13
CA ASP A 98 -7.08 -5.07 -4.42
C ASP A 98 -7.67 -6.41 -4.85
N SER A 99 -6.83 -7.44 -4.92
CA SER A 99 -7.36 -8.80 -5.02
C SER A 99 -7.80 -9.29 -3.65
N GLN A 100 -8.88 -10.06 -3.63
CA GLN A 100 -9.30 -10.85 -2.46
C GLN A 100 -8.64 -12.25 -2.48
N GLN A 101 -7.75 -12.49 -3.44
CA GLN A 101 -7.14 -13.80 -3.68
C GLN A 101 -5.77 -13.86 -3.03
N ARG A 102 -5.48 -14.99 -2.38
CA ARG A 102 -4.20 -15.24 -1.71
C ARG A 102 -3.02 -14.97 -2.65
N ASP A 103 -2.01 -14.26 -2.15
CA ASP A 103 -0.77 -13.92 -2.88
C ASP A 103 -0.94 -13.10 -4.18
N ILE A 104 -2.05 -12.40 -4.37
CA ILE A 104 -2.29 -11.54 -5.54
C ILE A 104 -2.60 -10.13 -5.08
N PHE A 105 -1.73 -9.17 -5.38
CA PHE A 105 -1.91 -7.78 -4.92
C PHE A 105 -3.07 -7.07 -5.62
N PHE A 106 -3.12 -7.13 -6.95
CA PHE A 106 -3.99 -6.26 -7.74
C PHE A 106 -4.89 -7.05 -8.70
N THR A 107 -6.06 -6.47 -8.97
CA THR A 107 -7.02 -6.96 -9.96
C THR A 107 -7.43 -5.81 -10.87
N LEU A 108 -7.37 -6.04 -12.19
CA LEU A 108 -7.91 -5.16 -13.21
C LEU A 108 -9.38 -5.50 -13.42
N SER A 109 -10.27 -4.52 -13.23
CA SER A 109 -11.68 -4.66 -13.61
C SER A 109 -11.98 -3.70 -14.73
N TYR A 110 -12.66 -4.15 -15.79
CA TYR A 110 -12.93 -3.33 -16.97
C TYR A 110 -14.25 -3.71 -17.66
N LYS A 111 -14.83 -2.78 -18.40
CA LYS A 111 -16.02 -3.00 -19.22
C LYS A 111 -15.64 -3.64 -20.56
N ALA A 112 -15.84 -4.95 -20.68
CA ALA A 112 -15.72 -5.67 -21.94
C ALA A 112 -17.04 -5.61 -22.74
N PRO A 113 -17.04 -5.98 -24.04
CA PRO A 113 -18.28 -6.08 -24.84
C PRO A 113 -19.33 -7.02 -24.24
N SER A 114 -18.89 -8.10 -23.57
CA SER A 114 -19.76 -9.06 -22.87
C SER A 114 -20.24 -8.59 -21.50
N GLY A 115 -19.77 -7.42 -21.01
CA GLY A 115 -20.05 -6.89 -19.68
C GLY A 115 -18.79 -6.67 -18.84
N PRO A 116 -18.94 -6.17 -17.60
CA PRO A 116 -17.85 -6.01 -16.66
C PRO A 116 -17.09 -7.32 -16.42
N THR A 117 -15.77 -7.26 -16.46
CA THR A 117 -14.87 -8.43 -16.31
C THR A 117 -13.75 -8.06 -15.34
N SER A 118 -13.30 -9.01 -14.53
CA SER A 118 -12.14 -8.86 -13.64
C SER A 118 -11.05 -9.88 -13.98
N ILE A 119 -9.83 -9.39 -14.17
CA ILE A 119 -8.64 -10.20 -14.43
C ILE A 119 -7.59 -9.87 -13.37
N ARG A 120 -7.01 -10.92 -12.76
CA ARG A 120 -5.97 -10.78 -11.74
C ARG A 120 -4.65 -10.39 -12.38
N ILE A 121 -3.88 -9.58 -11.68
CA ILE A 121 -2.53 -9.17 -12.09
C ILE A 121 -1.53 -9.99 -11.27
N ASN A 122 -0.84 -10.91 -11.94
CA ASN A 122 0.24 -11.68 -11.35
C ASN A 122 1.47 -10.80 -11.15
N PHE A 123 2.21 -11.06 -10.07
CA PHE A 123 3.53 -10.47 -9.83
C PHE A 123 4.54 -11.57 -9.50
N GLN A 124 5.47 -11.82 -10.42
CA GLN A 124 6.51 -12.85 -10.29
C GLN A 124 7.82 -12.36 -10.91
N ASN A 125 8.95 -12.68 -10.26
CA ASN A 125 10.28 -12.29 -10.71
C ASN A 125 10.40 -10.77 -11.00
N SER A 126 9.84 -9.95 -10.12
CA SER A 126 9.75 -8.48 -10.28
C SER A 126 9.03 -8.00 -11.55
N ARG A 127 8.09 -8.79 -12.09
CA ARG A 127 7.33 -8.45 -13.30
C ARG A 127 5.84 -8.69 -13.10
N PHE A 128 5.04 -7.86 -13.77
CA PHE A 128 3.57 -7.91 -13.80
C PHE A 128 3.06 -8.60 -15.07
N SER A 129 2.02 -9.43 -14.95
CA SER A 129 1.30 -10.00 -16.09
C SER A 129 -0.17 -10.20 -15.77
N LEU A 130 -1.03 -10.22 -16.79
CA LEU A 130 -2.42 -10.65 -16.61
C LEU A 130 -2.48 -12.18 -16.51
N VAL A 131 -3.32 -12.72 -15.63
CA VAL A 131 -3.56 -14.18 -15.58
C VAL A 131 -3.99 -14.68 -16.96
N GLY A 132 -3.31 -15.72 -17.45
CA GLY A 132 -3.55 -16.30 -18.78
C GLY A 132 -2.82 -15.60 -19.93
N SER A 133 -2.14 -14.47 -19.68
CA SER A 133 -1.29 -13.81 -20.68
C SER A 133 0.14 -14.34 -20.64
N LYS A 134 0.79 -14.38 -21.82
CA LYS A 134 2.23 -14.67 -21.95
C LYS A 134 3.10 -13.41 -21.81
N GLU A 135 2.49 -12.24 -21.86
CA GLU A 135 3.19 -10.97 -21.80
C GLU A 135 3.41 -10.55 -20.35
N SER A 136 4.62 -10.08 -20.06
CA SER A 136 5.00 -9.58 -18.76
C SER A 136 5.73 -8.25 -18.88
N PHE A 137 5.63 -7.42 -17.85
CA PHE A 137 6.13 -6.05 -17.83
C PHE A 137 6.87 -5.77 -16.53
N ASP A 138 7.86 -4.89 -16.55
CA ASP A 138 8.57 -4.44 -15.34
C ASP A 138 7.75 -3.47 -14.48
N SER A 139 6.69 -2.88 -15.06
CA SER A 139 5.78 -1.94 -14.42
C SER A 139 4.32 -2.30 -14.74
N LEU A 140 3.46 -2.20 -13.73
CA LEU A 140 2.01 -2.36 -13.89
C LEU A 140 1.44 -1.33 -14.88
N PHE A 141 1.96 -0.11 -14.91
CA PHE A 141 1.48 0.92 -15.81
C PHE A 141 1.89 0.67 -17.25
N LYS A 142 3.09 0.11 -17.50
CA LYS A 142 3.46 -0.35 -18.85
C LYS A 142 2.58 -1.49 -19.34
N LEU A 143 2.18 -2.40 -18.44
CA LEU A 143 1.16 -3.41 -18.74
C LEU A 143 -0.15 -2.75 -19.17
N LEU A 144 -0.63 -1.75 -18.43
CA LEU A 144 -1.86 -1.05 -18.79
C LEU A 144 -1.74 -0.28 -20.11
N GLU A 145 -0.67 0.48 -20.32
CA GLU A 145 -0.40 1.21 -21.56
C GLU A 145 -0.37 0.26 -22.77
N HIS A 146 0.24 -0.92 -22.61
CA HIS A 146 0.25 -1.94 -23.65
C HIS A 146 -1.17 -2.38 -24.04
N TYR A 147 -2.04 -2.71 -23.07
CA TYR A 147 -3.42 -3.13 -23.37
C TYR A 147 -4.31 -1.98 -23.85
N ILE A 148 -4.00 -0.73 -23.50
CA ILE A 148 -4.63 0.49 -24.04
C ILE A 148 -4.24 0.70 -25.51
N ALA A 149 -2.96 0.54 -25.83
CA ALA A 149 -2.43 0.71 -27.19
C ALA A 149 -2.73 -0.49 -28.11
N SER A 150 -3.16 -1.62 -27.54
CA SER A 150 -3.42 -2.83 -28.31
C SER A 150 -4.53 -2.63 -29.36
N PRO A 151 -4.45 -3.28 -30.54
CA PRO A 151 -5.48 -3.15 -31.59
C PRO A 151 -6.88 -3.57 -31.15
N LYS A 152 -6.95 -4.47 -30.16
CA LYS A 152 -8.21 -4.95 -29.58
C LYS A 152 -8.90 -3.86 -28.72
N LYS A 153 -8.18 -2.80 -28.35
CA LYS A 153 -8.63 -1.68 -27.49
C LYS A 153 -9.44 -2.15 -26.28
N SER A 154 -8.97 -3.23 -25.65
CA SER A 154 -9.67 -3.82 -24.50
C SER A 154 -9.74 -2.87 -23.32
N LEU A 155 -8.76 -1.97 -23.21
CA LEU A 155 -8.74 -0.86 -22.27
C LEU A 155 -8.72 0.46 -23.06
N VAL A 156 -9.41 1.47 -22.57
CA VAL A 156 -9.54 2.78 -23.23
C VAL A 156 -9.29 3.90 -22.25
N ARG A 157 -10.00 3.91 -21.11
CA ARG A 157 -9.87 4.98 -20.12
C ARG A 157 -9.98 4.48 -18.69
N PRO A 158 -9.22 5.08 -17.76
CA PRO A 158 -9.36 4.76 -16.34
C PRO A 158 -10.62 5.41 -15.74
N TYR A 159 -11.26 4.69 -14.81
CA TYR A 159 -12.34 5.18 -13.97
C TYR A 159 -11.76 5.71 -12.65
N ARG A 160 -11.66 7.03 -12.55
CA ARG A 160 -11.03 7.72 -11.41
C ARG A 160 -12.04 8.01 -10.29
N LYS A 161 -11.58 7.92 -9.04
CA LYS A 161 -12.34 8.32 -7.83
C LYS A 161 -12.85 9.77 -7.95
N VAL A 162 -11.97 10.67 -8.41
CA VAL A 162 -12.30 12.06 -8.71
C VAL A 162 -12.37 12.22 -10.24
N LYS A 163 -13.54 12.61 -10.76
CA LYS A 163 -13.78 12.73 -12.20
C LYS A 163 -13.01 13.88 -12.85
N LEU A 164 -12.90 15.01 -12.15
CA LEU A 164 -12.18 16.19 -12.63
C LEU A 164 -10.74 16.17 -12.11
N GLN A 165 -9.80 16.00 -13.03
CA GLN A 165 -8.38 16.12 -12.71
C GLN A 165 -8.00 17.58 -12.54
N SER A 166 -7.04 17.84 -11.66
CA SER A 166 -6.42 19.15 -11.52
C SER A 166 -5.74 19.57 -12.83
N LEU A 167 -5.61 20.88 -13.04
CA LEU A 167 -4.87 21.40 -14.19
C LEU A 167 -3.43 20.87 -14.22
N GLN A 168 -2.79 20.70 -13.05
CA GLN A 168 -1.45 20.15 -12.95
C GLN A 168 -1.37 18.72 -13.50
N GLU A 169 -2.32 17.84 -13.16
CA GLU A 169 -2.36 16.46 -13.67
C GLU A 169 -2.62 16.41 -15.17
N LEU A 170 -3.51 17.28 -15.69
CA LEU A 170 -3.77 17.41 -17.13
C LEU A 170 -2.51 17.88 -17.87
N CYS A 171 -1.81 18.88 -17.35
CA CYS A 171 -0.54 19.35 -17.89
C CYS A 171 0.52 18.26 -17.86
N ARG A 172 0.67 17.53 -16.73
CA ARG A 172 1.61 16.41 -16.60
C ARG A 172 1.36 15.37 -17.70
N LYS A 173 0.12 14.92 -17.84
CA LYS A 173 -0.28 13.95 -18.88
C LYS A 173 0.12 14.45 -20.27
N ARG A 174 -0.23 15.70 -20.61
CA ARG A 174 0.06 16.29 -21.92
C ARG A 174 1.56 16.39 -22.20
N ILE A 175 2.36 16.74 -21.19
CA ILE A 175 3.81 16.82 -21.30
C ILE A 175 4.40 15.43 -21.54
N ILE A 176 3.99 14.41 -20.77
CA ILE A 176 4.48 13.02 -20.92
C ILE A 176 4.09 12.45 -22.28
N GLU A 177 2.88 12.72 -22.76
CA GLU A 177 2.44 12.32 -24.10
C GLU A 177 3.34 12.89 -25.21
N THR A 178 3.76 14.14 -25.08
CA THR A 178 4.51 14.87 -26.10
C THR A 178 6.02 14.60 -26.04
N CYS A 179 6.60 14.66 -24.84
CA CYS A 179 8.05 14.55 -24.63
C CYS A 179 8.52 13.11 -24.43
N GLY A 180 7.64 12.25 -23.91
CA GLY A 180 7.98 10.90 -23.44
C GLY A 180 8.62 10.88 -22.05
N PRO A 181 8.49 9.76 -21.31
CA PRO A 181 8.99 9.66 -19.94
C PRO A 181 10.52 9.77 -19.84
N GLU A 182 11.24 9.26 -20.84
CA GLU A 182 12.72 9.24 -20.87
C GLU A 182 13.35 10.64 -20.98
N LYS A 183 12.57 11.66 -21.38
CA LYS A 183 13.08 13.01 -21.63
C LYS A 183 12.71 14.01 -20.54
N ILE A 184 12.03 13.59 -19.47
CA ILE A 184 11.57 14.50 -18.40
C ILE A 184 12.74 15.33 -17.83
N ASP A 185 13.90 14.72 -17.65
CA ASP A 185 15.07 15.41 -17.07
C ASP A 185 15.66 16.50 -17.97
N SER A 186 15.41 16.44 -19.28
CA SER A 186 15.84 17.45 -20.26
C SER A 186 14.91 18.66 -20.37
N ILE A 187 13.72 18.60 -19.77
CA ILE A 187 12.74 19.70 -19.85
C ILE A 187 13.27 20.90 -19.05
N PRO A 188 13.21 22.14 -19.60
CA PRO A 188 13.69 23.35 -18.94
C PRO A 188 12.71 23.85 -17.87
N VAL A 189 12.44 23.03 -16.85
CA VAL A 189 11.62 23.36 -15.69
C VAL A 189 12.42 23.15 -14.39
N ASN A 190 11.94 23.73 -13.29
CA ASN A 190 12.59 23.57 -11.99
C ASN A 190 12.52 22.12 -11.47
N ALA A 191 13.34 21.79 -10.48
CA ALA A 191 13.42 20.44 -9.91
C ALA A 191 12.06 19.96 -9.34
N VAL A 192 11.32 20.83 -8.67
CA VAL A 192 10.00 20.51 -8.10
C VAL A 192 9.01 20.04 -9.17
N VAL A 193 8.99 20.71 -10.33
CA VAL A 193 8.13 20.30 -11.45
C VAL A 193 8.65 19.00 -12.07
N LYS A 194 9.98 18.80 -12.18
CA LYS A 194 10.53 17.50 -12.64
C LYS A 194 10.11 16.37 -11.71
N ASP A 195 10.20 16.55 -10.40
CA ASP A 195 9.76 15.57 -9.40
C ASP A 195 8.26 15.27 -9.54
N PHE A 196 7.44 16.31 -9.76
CA PHE A 196 6.02 16.14 -10.03
C PHE A 196 5.75 15.35 -11.33
N LEU A 197 6.49 15.62 -12.41
CA LEU A 197 6.37 14.84 -13.66
C LEU A 197 6.81 13.38 -13.45
N ASN A 198 7.89 13.15 -12.71
CA ASN A 198 8.42 11.83 -12.39
C ASN A 198 7.59 11.04 -11.37
N SER A 199 6.70 11.70 -10.61
CA SER A 199 5.78 11.02 -9.69
C SER A 199 4.83 10.05 -10.40
N PHE A 200 4.51 10.31 -11.67
CA PHE A 200 3.68 9.42 -12.51
C PHE A 200 3.99 9.66 -14.00
N PRO A 201 5.04 9.03 -14.55
CA PRO A 201 5.52 9.27 -15.89
C PRO A 201 4.78 8.41 -16.94
N TYR A 202 3.45 8.37 -16.88
CA TYR A 202 2.61 7.56 -17.76
C TYR A 202 1.52 8.39 -18.43
N ARG A 203 1.04 7.92 -19.60
CA ARG A 203 0.03 8.61 -20.41
C ARG A 203 -1.42 8.34 -19.99
N ILE A 204 -1.62 7.50 -18.97
CA ILE A 204 -2.93 7.02 -18.51
C ILE A 204 -3.68 8.11 -17.74
#